data_AF-A0A969WJR9-F1
#
_entry.id   AF-A0A969WJR9-F1
#
_cell.length_a   1.000
_cell.length_b   1.000
_cell.length_c   1.000
_cell.angle_alpha   90.00
_cell.angle_beta   90.00
_cell.angle_gamma   90.00
#
_symmetry.space_group_name_H-M   'P 1'
#
loop_
_entity.id
_entity.type
_entity.pdbx_description
1 polymer ?
#
loop_
_entity_poly.entity_id
_entity_poly.type
_entity_poly.pdbx_seq_one_letter_code
_entity_poly.pdbx_strand_id
1 'polypeptide(L)'
;MPTTKLPDTVQEALGQQAANDLASWLEIQLSQANLPPFVQISPYTARQKVNIFVLENISNLLLAGNPELFQTNNAWHWRVPVHLTLSDQGHVGTVGEIDVDAIYGQLYYDDMLIEQIAKTAQRLI
;
A
#
# COMPACT_ATOMS: atom_id res chain seq x y z
N MET A 1 12.59 18.15 -24.69
CA MET A 1 11.68 19.10 -24.00
C MET A 1 10.72 18.26 -23.20
N PRO A 2 10.67 18.40 -21.86
CA PRO A 2 9.70 17.66 -21.06
C PRO A 2 8.28 18.01 -21.52
N THR A 3 7.43 17.00 -21.64
CA THR A 3 6.01 17.11 -22.03
C THR A 3 5.17 17.58 -20.83
N THR A 4 5.63 17.28 -19.62
CA THR A 4 5.05 17.63 -18.34
C THR A 4 5.59 18.97 -17.88
N LYS A 5 4.73 19.98 -17.78
CA LYS A 5 5.08 21.28 -17.20
C LYS A 5 4.81 21.26 -15.70
N LEU A 6 5.83 21.60 -14.90
CA LEU A 6 5.66 21.83 -13.47
C LEU A 6 4.82 23.11 -13.24
N PRO A 7 4.11 23.25 -12.10
CA PRO A 7 3.39 24.49 -11.78
C PRO A 7 4.30 25.72 -11.81
N ASP A 8 3.77 26.88 -12.19
CA ASP A 8 4.55 28.12 -12.33
C ASP A 8 5.27 28.49 -11.01
N THR A 9 4.61 28.28 -9.86
CA THR A 9 5.19 28.48 -8.52
C THR A 9 6.43 27.63 -8.26
N VAL A 10 6.48 26.41 -8.82
CA VAL A 10 7.62 25.49 -8.69
C VAL A 10 8.74 25.89 -9.65
N GLN A 11 8.38 26.35 -10.86
CA GLN A 11 9.35 26.85 -11.84
C GLN A 11 10.06 28.12 -11.35
N GLU A 12 9.31 29.04 -10.74
CA GLU A 12 9.86 30.27 -10.14
C GLU A 12 10.79 29.98 -8.97
N ALA A 13 10.42 29.05 -8.08
CA ALA A 13 11.21 28.71 -6.90
C ALA A 13 12.51 27.96 -7.21
N LEU A 14 12.49 27.05 -8.19
CA LEU A 14 13.65 26.22 -8.55
C LEU A 14 14.51 26.85 -9.66
N GLY A 15 13.96 27.80 -10.41
CA GLY A 15 14.56 28.30 -11.64
C GLY A 15 14.34 27.35 -12.82
N GLN A 16 14.30 27.92 -14.04
CA GLN A 16 13.88 27.20 -15.25
C GLN A 16 14.70 25.93 -15.53
N GLN A 17 16.02 25.98 -15.33
CA GLN A 17 16.90 24.85 -15.62
C GLN A 17 16.61 23.67 -14.67
N ALA A 18 16.59 23.90 -13.36
CA ALA A 18 16.31 22.86 -12.38
C ALA A 18 14.88 22.31 -12.52
N ALA A 19 13.91 23.16 -12.86
CA ALA A 19 12.54 22.74 -13.14
C ALA A 19 12.47 21.82 -14.37
N ASN A 20 13.19 22.13 -15.44
CA ASN A 20 13.25 21.30 -16.65
C ASN A 20 13.96 19.95 -16.38
N ASP A 21 15.03 19.96 -15.60
CA ASP A 21 15.78 18.75 -15.22
C ASP A 21 14.90 17.83 -14.34
N LEU A 22 14.18 18.41 -13.38
CA LEU A 22 13.21 17.69 -12.54
C LEU A 22 12.06 17.11 -13.36
N ALA A 23 11.47 17.89 -14.27
CA ALA A 23 10.40 17.41 -15.14
C ALA A 23 10.87 16.24 -16.03
N SER A 24 12.07 16.34 -16.59
CA SER A 24 12.67 15.28 -17.40
C SER A 24 12.95 14.02 -16.58
N TRP A 25 13.46 14.16 -15.35
CA TRP A 25 13.65 13.04 -14.43
C TRP A 25 12.33 12.38 -14.04
N LEU A 26 11.30 13.18 -13.72
CA LEU A 26 9.97 12.67 -13.38
C LEU A 26 9.35 11.86 -14.51
N GLU A 27 9.47 12.32 -15.76
CA GLU A 27 8.97 11.56 -16.91
C GLU A 27 9.64 10.20 -17.04
N ILE A 28 10.96 10.14 -16.86
CA ILE A 28 11.70 8.88 -16.86
C ILE A 28 11.22 7.99 -15.71
N GLN A 29 11.11 8.52 -14.49
CA GLN A 29 10.68 7.74 -13.33
C GLN A 29 9.23 7.25 -13.44
N LEU A 30 8.31 8.09 -13.89
CA LEU A 30 6.90 7.71 -14.08
C LEU A 30 6.73 6.67 -15.21
N SER A 31 7.54 6.75 -16.26
CA SER A 31 7.55 5.73 -17.31
C SER A 31 8.08 4.38 -16.83
N GLN A 32 9.03 4.39 -15.89
CA GLN A 32 9.57 3.18 -15.25
C GLN A 32 8.66 2.63 -14.16
N ALA A 33 7.89 3.50 -13.48
CA ALA A 33 7.01 3.10 -12.39
C ALA A 33 5.92 2.12 -12.83
N ASN A 34 5.64 2.03 -14.14
CA ASN A 34 4.79 1.05 -14.83
C ASN A 34 3.62 0.54 -13.97
N LEU A 35 2.90 1.47 -13.33
CA LEU A 35 1.68 1.12 -12.65
C LEU A 35 0.65 0.88 -13.76
N PRO A 36 0.02 -0.30 -13.77
CA PRO A 36 -1.06 -0.58 -14.72
C PRO A 36 -2.10 0.55 -14.64
N PRO A 37 -2.71 0.97 -15.76
CA PRO A 37 -3.70 2.05 -15.77
C PRO A 37 -4.94 1.78 -14.88
N PHE A 38 -5.05 0.57 -14.34
CA PHE A 38 -6.09 0.10 -13.44
C PHE A 38 -5.61 0.02 -11.97
N VAL A 39 -4.50 0.63 -11.58
CA VAL A 39 -4.10 0.75 -10.17
C VAL A 39 -4.34 2.19 -9.71
N GLN A 40 -5.45 2.39 -9.01
CA GLN A 40 -5.88 3.70 -8.49
C GLN A 40 -5.67 3.83 -6.98
N ILE A 41 -5.66 2.70 -6.27
CA ILE A 41 -5.37 2.65 -4.85
C ILE A 41 -3.86 2.60 -4.66
N SER A 42 -3.33 3.55 -3.92
CA SER A 42 -1.92 3.55 -3.54
C SER A 42 -1.62 2.43 -2.52
N PRO A 43 -0.38 1.92 -2.45
CA PRO A 43 0.01 0.99 -1.40
C PRO A 43 -0.25 1.58 0.00
N TYR A 44 0.00 2.87 0.19
CA TYR A 44 -0.31 3.54 1.45
C TYR A 44 -1.80 3.44 1.83
N THR A 45 -2.70 3.71 0.88
CA THR A 45 -4.14 3.62 1.08
C THR A 45 -4.60 2.18 1.35
N ALA A 46 -4.05 1.19 0.62
CA ALA A 46 -4.33 -0.22 0.86
C ALA A 46 -3.92 -0.65 2.27
N ARG A 47 -2.71 -0.29 2.69
CA ARG A 47 -2.21 -0.53 4.05
C ARG A 47 -3.09 0.11 5.12
N GLN A 48 -3.47 1.38 4.93
CA GLN A 48 -4.32 2.10 5.89
C GLN A 48 -5.69 1.42 6.05
N LYS A 49 -6.32 1.00 4.93
CA LYS A 49 -7.59 0.28 4.93
C LYS A 49 -7.50 -1.04 5.72
N VAL A 50 -6.47 -1.84 5.46
CA VAL A 50 -6.24 -3.08 6.20
C VAL A 50 -5.97 -2.81 7.68
N ASN A 51 -5.21 -1.75 7.99
CA ASN A 51 -4.90 -1.39 9.37
C ASN A 51 -6.16 -1.03 10.18
N ILE A 52 -7.07 -0.25 9.58
CA ILE A 52 -8.36 0.09 10.20
C ILE A 52 -9.18 -1.18 10.40
N PHE A 53 -9.27 -2.03 9.37
CA PHE A 53 -10.05 -3.26 9.44
C PHE A 53 -9.58 -4.20 10.56
N VAL A 54 -8.27 -4.51 10.65
CA VAL A 54 -7.76 -5.44 11.67
C VAL A 54 -7.89 -4.87 13.08
N LEU A 55 -7.76 -3.56 13.25
CA LEU A 55 -7.96 -2.86 14.51
C LEU A 55 -9.42 -2.94 14.98
N GLU A 56 -10.37 -2.73 14.07
CA GLU A 56 -11.80 -2.68 14.40
C GLU A 56 -12.44 -4.07 14.54
N ASN A 57 -11.95 -5.07 13.82
CA ASN A 57 -12.64 -6.37 13.68
C ASN A 57 -11.90 -7.55 14.32
N ILE A 58 -10.60 -7.40 14.63
CA ILE A 58 -9.79 -8.54 15.11
C ILE A 58 -9.10 -8.22 16.43
N SER A 59 -8.14 -7.29 16.45
CA SER A 59 -7.39 -6.95 17.66
C SER A 59 -6.55 -5.68 17.46
N ASN A 60 -6.40 -4.91 18.54
CA ASN A 60 -5.53 -3.73 18.61
C ASN A 60 -4.03 -4.06 18.65
N LEU A 61 -3.67 -5.34 18.75
CA LEU A 61 -2.28 -5.80 18.67
C LEU A 61 -1.82 -6.06 17.22
N LEU A 62 -2.73 -5.92 16.25
CA LEU A 62 -2.42 -6.18 14.85
C LEU A 62 -2.11 -4.89 14.08
N LEU A 63 -1.16 -4.99 13.16
CA LEU A 63 -0.71 -3.88 12.31
C LEU A 63 -0.60 -4.33 10.86
N ALA A 64 -1.06 -3.50 9.93
CA ALA A 64 -0.83 -3.73 8.50
C ALA A 64 0.62 -3.44 8.12
N GLY A 65 1.27 -4.39 7.44
CA GLY A 65 2.61 -4.27 6.89
C GLY A 65 2.64 -3.65 5.50
N ASN A 66 3.77 -3.82 4.81
CA ASN A 66 3.99 -3.22 3.49
C ASN A 66 3.26 -4.00 2.40
N PRO A 67 2.40 -3.35 1.59
CA PRO A 67 1.68 -4.05 0.54
C PRO A 67 2.55 -4.43 -0.65
N GLU A 68 2.27 -5.59 -1.24
CA GLU A 68 2.86 -6.05 -2.49
C GLU A 68 1.78 -6.08 -3.58
N LEU A 69 2.08 -5.52 -4.76
CA LEU A 69 1.15 -5.51 -5.89
C LEU A 69 1.25 -6.83 -6.65
N PHE A 70 0.13 -7.49 -6.88
CA PHE A 70 0.06 -8.70 -7.68
C PHE A 70 -1.18 -8.72 -8.60
N GLN A 71 -1.17 -9.60 -9.59
CA GLN A 71 -2.27 -9.75 -10.55
C GLN A 71 -2.89 -11.15 -10.47
N THR A 72 -4.22 -11.23 -10.51
CA THR A 72 -4.99 -12.47 -10.59
C THR A 72 -6.18 -12.26 -11.52
N ASN A 73 -6.41 -13.17 -12.47
CA ASN A 73 -7.54 -13.10 -13.41
C ASN A 73 -7.70 -11.73 -14.09
N ASN A 74 -6.59 -11.12 -14.51
CA ASN A 74 -6.49 -9.77 -15.09
C ASN A 74 -6.89 -8.61 -14.16
N ALA A 75 -7.17 -8.86 -12.87
CA ALA A 75 -7.40 -7.84 -11.86
C ALA A 75 -6.14 -7.61 -11.00
N TRP A 76 -5.91 -6.37 -10.59
CA TRP A 76 -4.78 -5.97 -9.76
C TRP A 76 -5.19 -5.89 -8.30
N HIS A 77 -4.34 -6.41 -7.42
CA HIS A 77 -4.59 -6.49 -5.99
C HIS A 77 -3.33 -6.10 -5.21
N TRP A 78 -3.53 -5.46 -4.07
CA TRP A 78 -2.52 -5.27 -3.05
C TRP A 78 -2.64 -6.38 -2.01
N ARG A 79 -1.62 -7.22 -1.88
CA ARG A 79 -1.49 -8.15 -0.77
C ARG A 79 -0.90 -7.43 0.41
N VAL A 80 -1.65 -7.29 1.49
CA VAL A 80 -1.18 -6.58 2.69
C VAL A 80 -0.94 -7.58 3.81
N PRO A 81 0.30 -7.79 4.26
CA PRO A 81 0.57 -8.66 5.40
C PRO A 81 0.01 -8.05 6.69
N VAL A 82 -0.49 -8.89 7.57
CA VAL A 82 -0.96 -8.53 8.92
C VAL A 82 0.05 -9.05 9.93
N HIS A 83 0.58 -8.15 10.74
CA HIS A 83 1.60 -8.44 11.73
C HIS A 83 1.02 -8.40 13.13
N LEU A 84 1.42 -9.34 13.98
CA LEU A 84 1.25 -9.24 15.42
C LEU A 84 2.36 -8.35 16.00
N THR A 85 1.95 -7.42 16.85
CA THR A 85 2.83 -6.53 17.59
C THR A 85 2.49 -6.55 19.08
N LEU A 86 3.51 -6.63 19.93
CA LEU A 86 3.39 -6.56 21.39
C LEU A 86 4.17 -5.35 21.90
N SER A 87 3.67 -4.70 22.96
CA SER A 87 4.29 -3.46 23.46
C SER A 87 5.71 -3.64 23.99
N ASP A 88 6.05 -4.83 24.49
CA ASP A 88 7.37 -5.19 25.02
C ASP A 88 8.35 -5.72 23.97
N GLN A 89 7.83 -6.33 22.89
CA GLN A 89 8.65 -7.03 21.88
C GLN A 89 8.63 -6.37 20.49
N GLY A 90 7.73 -5.41 20.25
CA GLY A 90 7.53 -4.84 18.93
C GLY A 90 6.90 -5.87 17.98
N HIS A 91 7.46 -6.01 16.78
CA HIS A 91 6.98 -6.99 15.80
C HIS A 91 7.30 -8.43 16.22
N VAL A 92 6.27 -9.27 16.36
CA VAL A 92 6.42 -10.69 16.75
C VAL A 92 6.42 -11.60 15.52
N GLY A 93 5.54 -11.34 14.56
CA GLY A 93 5.47 -12.13 13.32
C GLY A 93 4.27 -11.80 12.45
N THR A 94 4.23 -12.37 11.24
CA THR A 94 3.09 -12.26 10.33
C THR A 94 2.05 -13.33 10.65
N VAL A 95 0.80 -12.92 10.83
CA VAL A 95 -0.32 -13.78 11.24
C VAL A 95 -1.34 -14.03 10.12
N GLY A 96 -1.19 -13.33 9.00
CA GLY A 96 -1.99 -13.52 7.81
C GLY A 96 -1.78 -12.40 6.80
N GLU A 97 -2.62 -12.40 5.77
CA GLU A 97 -2.57 -11.43 4.67
C GLU A 97 -4.00 -11.08 4.28
N ILE A 98 -4.25 -9.82 3.91
CA ILE A 98 -5.53 -9.36 3.41
C ILE A 98 -5.30 -8.71 2.05
N ASP A 99 -6.02 -9.21 1.05
CA ASP A 99 -5.95 -8.69 -0.30
C ASP A 99 -6.90 -7.49 -0.44
N VAL A 100 -6.44 -6.44 -1.13
CA VAL A 100 -7.19 -5.21 -1.40
C VAL A 100 -7.26 -4.98 -2.88
N ASP A 101 -8.45 -4.72 -3.40
CA ASP A 101 -8.65 -4.34 -4.80
C ASP A 101 -7.86 -3.06 -5.14
N ALA A 102 -7.02 -3.12 -6.18
CA ALA A 102 -6.16 -2.01 -6.54
C ALA A 102 -6.90 -0.88 -7.30
N ILE A 103 -8.16 -1.07 -7.70
CA ILE A 103 -9.00 -0.04 -8.34
C ILE A 103 -9.88 0.66 -7.30
N TYR A 104 -10.71 -0.12 -6.59
CA TYR A 104 -11.77 0.38 -5.72
C TYR A 104 -11.40 0.38 -4.24
N GLY A 105 -10.36 -0.37 -3.85
CA GLY A 105 -9.93 -0.47 -2.47
C GLY A 105 -10.86 -1.31 -1.60
N GLN A 106 -11.59 -2.24 -2.21
CA GLN A 106 -12.38 -3.25 -1.52
C GLN A 106 -11.44 -4.25 -0.84
N LEU A 107 -11.68 -4.57 0.43
CA LEU A 107 -10.95 -5.64 1.12
C LEU A 107 -11.62 -6.98 0.80
N TYR A 108 -10.80 -7.99 0.54
CA TYR A 108 -11.25 -9.37 0.36
C TYR A 108 -10.98 -10.16 1.64
N TYR A 109 -12.05 -10.46 2.38
CA TYR A 109 -12.01 -11.26 3.61
C TYR A 109 -13.34 -11.99 3.81
N ASP A 110 -13.30 -13.03 4.63
CA ASP A 110 -14.46 -13.73 5.16
C ASP A 110 -14.24 -14.06 6.65
N ASP A 111 -15.27 -14.61 7.31
CA ASP A 111 -15.19 -14.97 8.73
C ASP A 111 -14.10 -16.02 9.00
N MET A 112 -13.83 -16.90 8.02
CA MET A 112 -12.81 -17.93 8.14
C MET A 112 -11.40 -17.31 8.18
N LEU A 113 -11.13 -16.33 7.32
CA LEU A 113 -9.86 -15.59 7.31
C LEU A 113 -9.65 -14.83 8.62
N ILE A 114 -10.70 -14.16 9.13
CA ILE A 114 -10.64 -13.46 10.41
C ILE A 114 -10.27 -14.43 11.54
N GLU A 115 -10.97 -15.56 11.61
CA GLU A 115 -10.72 -16.58 12.63
C GLU A 115 -9.31 -17.18 12.50
N GLN A 116 -8.82 -17.40 11.27
CA GLN A 116 -7.47 -17.89 11.03
C GLN A 116 -6.40 -16.90 11.50
N ILE A 117 -6.56 -15.60 11.22
CA ILE A 117 -5.64 -14.55 11.68
C ILE A 117 -5.62 -14.53 13.22
N ALA A 118 -6.79 -14.55 13.86
CA ALA A 118 -6.89 -14.57 15.33
C ALA A 118 -6.24 -15.82 15.95
N LYS A 119 -6.51 -17.00 15.39
CA LYS A 119 -5.89 -18.27 15.83
C LYS A 119 -4.38 -18.27 15.64
N THR A 120 -3.87 -17.70 14.55
CA THR A 120 -2.43 -17.62 14.30
C THR A 120 -1.75 -16.66 15.29
N ALA A 121 -2.38 -15.52 15.58
CA ALA A 121 -1.88 -14.59 16.61
C ALA A 121 -1.80 -15.25 17.99
N GLN A 122 -2.81 -16.03 18.39
CA GLN A 122 -2.82 -16.77 19.66
C GLN A 122 -1.69 -17.80 19.79
N ARG A 123 -1.17 -18.32 18.67
CA ARG A 123 -0.05 -19.30 18.69
C ARG A 123 1.31 -18.65 18.84
N LEU A 124 1.40 -17.33 18.65
CA LEU A 124 2.64 -16.56 18.73
C LEU A 124 2.83 -15.87 20.08
N ILE A 125 1.89 -16.04 21.02
CA ILE A 125 1.89 -15.47 22.38
C ILE A 125 1.93 -16.55 23.46
#